data_AF-A0A964Y0E7-F1
#
_entry.id   AF-A0A964Y0E7-F1
#
_cell.length_a   1.000
_cell.length_b   1.000
_cell.length_c   1.000
_cell.angle_alpha   90.00
_cell.angle_beta   90.00
_cell.angle_gamma   90.00
#
_symmetry.space_group_name_H-M   'P 1'
#
loop_
_entity.id
_entity.type
_entity.pdbx_description
1 polymer ?
#
loop_
_entity_poly.entity_id
_entity_poly.type
_entity_poly.pdbx_seq_one_letter_code
_entity_poly.pdbx_strand_id
1 'polypeptide(L)'
;MSPGGLNLDFEASALDGWIRHQVGGLSGDMLLEPIGGGQSNPTFFVSYGQRQMVLRKQPPGPVLPSAHAVDREHRVMAALKDSAVPVPEMLAYCDDRSVIGTPFYLMSRVQGRVFGDCALPGVDPQHRRQMYLAMAEMLAKLHQVDWQGRGLGDYGRAGDYFARQVRRWTQQWAQSRVHDVPQIDRLA
;
A
#
# COMPACT_ATOMS: atom_id res chain seq x y z
N MET A 1 9.46 -33.31 14.19
CA MET A 1 9.01 -31.97 14.62
C MET A 1 9.03 -31.08 13.39
N SER A 2 7.88 -30.87 12.75
CA SER A 2 7.78 -30.05 11.55
C SER A 2 8.01 -28.58 11.92
N PRO A 3 8.84 -27.83 11.18
CA PRO A 3 9.02 -26.40 11.41
C PRO A 3 7.66 -25.70 11.22
N GLY A 4 7.36 -24.75 12.11
CA GLY A 4 6.03 -24.15 12.29
C GLY A 4 5.38 -23.74 10.98
N GLY A 5 4.23 -24.33 10.69
CA GLY A 5 3.40 -23.94 9.56
C GLY A 5 2.98 -22.48 9.69
N LEU A 6 3.02 -21.77 8.57
CA LEU A 6 2.39 -20.47 8.42
C LEU A 6 0.92 -20.57 8.86
N ASN A 7 0.53 -19.85 9.90
CA ASN A 7 -0.86 -19.78 10.33
C ASN A 7 -1.58 -18.75 9.44
N LEU A 8 -2.14 -19.24 8.33
CA LEU A 8 -2.92 -18.43 7.41
C LEU A 8 -4.38 -18.37 7.88
N ASP A 9 -5.01 -17.22 7.71
CA ASP A 9 -6.45 -17.03 7.91
C ASP A 9 -7.28 -17.41 6.67
N PHE A 10 -6.68 -18.10 5.69
CA PHE A 10 -7.29 -18.53 4.42
C PHE A 10 -6.62 -19.80 3.85
N GLU A 11 -7.32 -20.45 2.91
CA GLU A 11 -6.83 -21.63 2.19
C GLU A 11 -5.83 -21.26 1.09
N ALA A 12 -4.57 -21.70 1.24
CA ALA A 12 -3.51 -21.40 0.27
C ALA A 12 -3.77 -21.99 -1.13
N SER A 13 -4.47 -23.12 -1.24
CA SER A 13 -4.81 -23.75 -2.51
C SER A 13 -5.81 -22.94 -3.34
N ALA A 14 -6.79 -22.30 -2.69
CA ALA A 14 -7.75 -21.41 -3.33
C ALA A 14 -7.06 -20.18 -3.90
N LEU A 15 -6.12 -19.60 -3.14
CA LEU A 15 -5.26 -18.53 -3.64
C LEU A 15 -4.44 -19.00 -4.83
N ASP A 16 -3.71 -20.12 -4.72
CA ASP A 16 -2.85 -20.64 -5.80
C ASP A 16 -3.62 -20.80 -7.13
N GLY A 17 -4.80 -21.43 -7.07
CA GLY A 17 -5.67 -21.59 -8.23
C GLY A 17 -6.07 -20.26 -8.86
N TRP A 18 -6.41 -19.26 -8.04
CA TRP A 18 -6.74 -17.93 -8.53
C TRP A 18 -5.53 -17.22 -9.15
N ILE A 19 -4.34 -17.28 -8.52
CA ILE A 19 -3.13 -16.63 -9.06
C ILE A 19 -2.76 -17.24 -10.41
N ARG A 20 -2.79 -18.57 -10.55
CA ARG A 20 -2.48 -19.25 -11.82
C ARG A 20 -3.43 -18.88 -12.95
N HIS A 21 -4.69 -18.58 -12.62
CA HIS A 21 -5.66 -18.12 -13.59
C HIS A 21 -5.38 -16.66 -14.04
N GLN A 22 -4.98 -15.79 -13.11
CA GLN A 22 -4.75 -14.38 -13.38
C GLN A 22 -3.37 -14.08 -13.99
N VAL A 23 -2.35 -14.84 -13.59
CA VAL A 23 -0.96 -14.61 -13.99
C VAL A 23 -0.49 -15.81 -14.80
N GLY A 24 -0.33 -15.62 -16.11
CA GLY A 24 0.16 -16.65 -17.01
C GLY A 24 1.63 -17.01 -16.78
N GLY A 25 2.01 -18.22 -17.19
CA GLY A 25 3.41 -18.66 -17.22
C GLY A 25 4.02 -19.02 -15.86
N LEU A 26 3.21 -19.29 -14.85
CA LEU A 26 3.68 -19.75 -13.54
C LEU A 26 4.04 -21.24 -13.57
N SER A 27 5.17 -21.60 -12.96
CA SER A 27 5.67 -22.97 -12.84
C SER A 27 6.16 -23.26 -11.44
N GLY A 28 6.03 -24.51 -10.99
CA GLY A 28 6.41 -24.93 -9.63
C GLY A 28 5.35 -24.61 -8.57
N ASP A 29 5.68 -24.88 -7.32
CA ASP A 29 4.79 -24.69 -6.18
C ASP A 29 4.74 -23.23 -5.73
N MET A 30 3.59 -22.81 -5.20
CA MET A 30 3.43 -21.50 -4.58
C MET A 30 4.12 -21.48 -3.22
N LEU A 31 5.04 -20.54 -3.02
CA LEU A 31 5.60 -20.25 -1.71
C LEU A 31 5.04 -18.93 -1.19
N LEU A 32 4.63 -18.91 0.08
CA LEU A 32 4.11 -17.74 0.78
C LEU A 32 5.01 -17.42 1.96
N GLU A 33 5.39 -16.16 2.11
CA GLU A 33 6.16 -15.67 3.25
C GLU A 33 5.54 -14.37 3.78
N PRO A 34 5.19 -14.26 5.07
CA PRO A 34 4.58 -13.06 5.61
C PRO A 34 5.63 -11.95 5.74
N ILE A 35 5.24 -10.73 5.39
CA ILE A 35 6.09 -9.55 5.57
C ILE A 35 5.83 -8.99 6.97
N GLY A 36 6.85 -9.00 7.83
CA GLY A 36 6.78 -8.41 9.17
C GLY A 36 6.75 -6.88 9.16
N GLY A 37 6.28 -6.28 10.27
CA GLY A 37 6.42 -4.84 10.54
C GLY A 37 5.27 -3.94 10.07
N GLY A 38 4.27 -4.46 9.35
CA GLY A 38 3.07 -3.71 8.95
C GLY A 38 1.87 -4.01 9.85
N GLN A 39 1.26 -2.98 10.44
CA GLN A 39 0.11 -3.13 11.36
C GLN A 39 -1.26 -2.92 10.69
N SER A 40 -1.32 -2.52 9.42
CA SER A 40 -2.59 -2.22 8.74
C SER A 40 -3.14 -3.40 7.93
N ASN A 41 -2.47 -3.80 6.84
CA ASN A 41 -2.97 -4.86 5.95
C ASN A 41 -1.99 -6.03 5.91
N PRO A 42 -2.45 -7.29 6.12
CA PRO A 42 -1.60 -8.47 5.93
C PRO A 42 -0.97 -8.46 4.54
N THR A 43 0.35 -8.60 4.50
CA THR A 43 1.15 -8.56 3.27
C THR A 43 2.08 -9.76 3.24
N PHE A 44 2.18 -10.42 2.09
CA PHE A 44 2.97 -11.63 1.89
C PHE A 44 3.84 -11.49 0.63
N PHE A 45 5.07 -12.01 0.68
CA PHE A 45 5.75 -12.41 -0.55
C PHE A 45 5.10 -13.67 -1.09
N VAL A 46 4.91 -13.70 -2.41
CA VAL A 46 4.43 -14.87 -3.14
C VAL A 46 5.45 -15.19 -4.23
N SER A 47 5.89 -16.44 -4.32
CA SER A 47 6.81 -16.86 -5.38
C SER A 47 6.43 -18.17 -6.05
N TYR A 48 6.78 -18.24 -7.34
CA TYR A 48 6.70 -19.44 -8.19
C TYR A 48 8.04 -19.55 -8.92
N GLY A 49 8.97 -20.32 -8.36
CA GLY A 49 10.36 -20.33 -8.82
C GLY A 49 10.97 -18.93 -8.83
N GLN A 50 11.28 -18.41 -10.03
CA GLN A 50 11.88 -17.07 -10.20
C GLN A 50 10.85 -15.93 -10.25
N ARG A 51 9.55 -16.23 -10.38
CA ARG A 51 8.51 -15.20 -10.36
C ARG A 51 8.30 -14.74 -8.92
N GLN A 52 8.53 -13.45 -8.65
CA GLN A 52 8.35 -12.86 -7.32
C GLN A 52 7.28 -11.77 -7.34
N MET A 53 6.32 -11.90 -6.43
CA MET A 53 5.16 -11.02 -6.30
C MET A 53 4.95 -10.64 -4.84
N VAL A 54 4.09 -9.66 -4.62
CA VAL A 54 3.60 -9.27 -3.30
C VAL A 54 2.08 -9.35 -3.30
N LEU A 55 1.53 -10.08 -2.34
CA LEU A 55 0.11 -10.11 -2.02
C LEU A 55 -0.15 -9.13 -0.87
N ARG A 56 -1.17 -8.29 -1.02
CA ARG A 56 -1.68 -7.47 0.08
C ARG A 56 -3.19 -7.62 0.16
N LYS A 57 -3.70 -7.97 1.35
CA LYS A 57 -5.11 -8.23 1.59
C LYS A 57 -5.67 -7.39 2.74
N GLN A 58 -6.97 -7.23 2.79
CA GLN A 58 -7.62 -6.68 3.99
C GLN A 58 -7.42 -7.62 5.19
N PRO A 59 -7.40 -7.10 6.43
CA PRO A 59 -7.51 -7.95 7.60
C PRO A 59 -8.83 -8.73 7.59
N PRO A 60 -8.88 -9.92 8.22
CA PRO A 60 -10.12 -10.67 8.33
C PRO A 60 -11.15 -9.92 9.20
N GLY A 61 -12.43 -10.23 8.97
CA GLY A 61 -13.54 -9.71 9.78
C GLY A 61 -14.10 -8.34 9.34
N PRO A 62 -14.99 -7.75 10.14
CA PRO A 62 -15.61 -6.47 9.85
C PRO A 62 -14.57 -5.34 9.86
N VAL A 63 -14.56 -4.54 8.81
CA VAL A 63 -13.66 -3.40 8.66
C VAL A 63 -14.45 -2.10 8.83
N LEU A 64 -13.91 -1.14 9.58
CA LEU A 64 -14.52 0.18 9.70
C LEU A 64 -14.60 0.87 8.33
N PRO A 65 -15.63 1.70 8.07
CA PRO A 65 -15.73 2.47 6.84
C PRO A 65 -14.43 3.24 6.55
N SER A 66 -13.93 3.16 5.31
CA SER A 66 -12.66 3.75 4.83
C SER A 66 -11.36 3.21 5.42
N ALA A 67 -11.41 2.29 6.40
CA ALA A 67 -10.23 1.59 6.87
C ALA A 67 -9.86 0.47 5.88
N HIS A 68 -8.56 0.15 5.78
CA HIS A 68 -8.04 -0.98 5.00
C HIS A 68 -8.50 -1.00 3.52
N ALA A 69 -8.57 0.17 2.89
CA ALA A 69 -9.02 0.35 1.51
C ALA A 69 -7.96 -0.10 0.47
N VAL A 70 -7.67 -1.40 0.41
CA VAL A 70 -6.74 -2.01 -0.56
C VAL A 70 -7.18 -1.80 -2.02
N ASP A 71 -8.48 -1.62 -2.25
CA ASP A 71 -9.08 -1.25 -3.54
C ASP A 71 -8.56 0.11 -4.02
N ARG A 72 -8.50 1.08 -3.09
CA ARG A 72 -8.00 2.43 -3.36
C ARG A 72 -6.49 2.45 -3.59
N GLU A 73 -5.75 1.68 -2.79
CA GLU A 73 -4.32 1.46 -2.98
C GLU A 73 -4.06 0.90 -4.39
N HIS A 74 -4.73 -0.20 -4.76
CA HIS A 74 -4.61 -0.79 -6.09
C HIS A 74 -4.96 0.20 -7.20
N ARG A 75 -6.09 0.92 -7.07
CA ARG A 75 -6.58 1.87 -8.08
C ARG A 75 -5.58 3.00 -8.37
N VAL A 76 -4.97 3.59 -7.34
CA VAL A 76 -3.95 4.64 -7.53
C VAL A 76 -2.70 4.09 -8.19
N MET A 77 -2.20 2.95 -7.71
CA MET A 77 -0.97 2.37 -8.25
C MET A 77 -1.14 1.92 -9.70
N ALA A 78 -2.28 1.31 -10.03
CA ALA A 78 -2.63 0.93 -11.39
C ALA A 78 -2.78 2.16 -12.30
N ALA A 79 -3.41 3.23 -11.82
CA ALA A 79 -3.51 4.48 -12.56
C ALA A 79 -2.14 5.12 -12.82
N LEU A 80 -1.15 4.93 -11.94
CA LEU A 80 0.21 5.46 -12.10
C LEU A 80 1.10 4.64 -13.05
N LYS A 81 0.64 3.49 -13.55
CA LYS A 81 1.37 2.67 -14.54
C LYS A 81 1.78 3.49 -15.76
N ASP A 82 3.04 3.44 -16.16
CA ASP A 82 3.60 4.22 -17.28
C ASP A 82 3.58 5.76 -17.05
N SER A 83 3.46 6.22 -15.80
CA SER A 83 3.73 7.61 -15.42
C SER A 83 5.21 7.87 -15.18
N ALA A 84 5.57 9.14 -14.93
CA ALA A 84 6.90 9.51 -14.46
C ALA A 84 7.19 9.06 -13.01
N VAL A 85 6.17 8.60 -12.28
CA VAL A 85 6.29 8.09 -10.91
C VAL A 85 6.53 6.58 -10.96
N PRO A 86 7.68 6.08 -10.48
CA PRO A 86 7.95 4.65 -10.48
C PRO A 86 7.04 3.94 -9.47
N VAL A 87 6.24 2.99 -9.96
CA VAL A 87 5.37 2.14 -9.14
C VAL A 87 5.58 0.66 -9.52
N PRO A 88 5.41 -0.29 -8.59
CA PRO A 88 5.29 -1.70 -8.93
C PRO A 88 4.17 -1.92 -9.95
N GLU A 89 4.33 -2.96 -10.77
CA GLU A 89 3.29 -3.39 -11.68
C GLU A 89 2.16 -4.01 -10.88
N MET A 90 0.94 -3.48 -11.01
CA MET A 90 -0.26 -4.09 -10.44
C MET A 90 -0.68 -5.24 -11.35
N LEU A 91 -0.59 -6.47 -10.83
CA LEU A 91 -0.79 -7.68 -11.63
C LEU A 91 -2.26 -8.09 -11.68
N ALA A 92 -2.96 -8.02 -10.54
CA ALA A 92 -4.37 -8.36 -10.45
C ALA A 92 -4.99 -7.81 -9.15
N TYR A 93 -6.30 -7.63 -9.15
CA TYR A 93 -7.12 -7.29 -7.98
C TYR A 93 -8.29 -8.26 -7.88
N CYS A 94 -8.63 -8.65 -6.66
CA CYS A 94 -9.76 -9.52 -6.34
C CYS A 94 -10.61 -8.85 -5.27
N ASP A 95 -11.88 -8.57 -5.59
CA ASP A 95 -12.91 -8.19 -4.62
C ASP A 95 -13.81 -9.36 -4.23
N ASP A 96 -13.71 -10.50 -4.93
CA ASP A 96 -14.44 -11.72 -4.60
C ASP A 96 -13.92 -12.33 -3.29
N ARG A 97 -14.72 -12.15 -2.24
CA ARG A 97 -14.46 -12.66 -0.90
C ARG A 97 -14.52 -14.20 -0.83
N SER A 98 -15.07 -14.88 -1.83
CA SER A 98 -15.11 -16.35 -1.83
C SER A 98 -13.73 -16.99 -2.03
N VAL A 99 -12.75 -16.24 -2.56
CA VAL A 99 -11.41 -16.77 -2.87
C VAL A 99 -10.56 -16.96 -1.61
N ILE A 100 -10.37 -15.90 -0.80
CA ILE A 100 -9.60 -15.95 0.47
C ILE A 100 -10.26 -15.19 1.63
N GLY A 101 -11.59 -15.01 1.59
CA GLY A 101 -12.36 -14.35 2.66
C GLY A 101 -12.32 -12.81 2.65
N THR A 102 -11.37 -12.20 1.96
CA THR A 102 -11.14 -10.75 1.95
C THR A 102 -10.68 -10.25 0.58
N PRO A 103 -10.97 -8.99 0.20
CA PRO A 103 -10.37 -8.36 -0.96
C PRO A 103 -8.84 -8.27 -0.85
N PHE A 104 -8.17 -8.39 -1.99
CA PHE A 104 -6.71 -8.36 -2.08
C PHE A 104 -6.23 -7.94 -3.47
N TYR A 105 -4.94 -7.61 -3.57
CA TYR A 105 -4.28 -7.43 -4.86
C TYR A 105 -2.91 -8.13 -4.89
N LEU A 106 -2.45 -8.39 -6.11
CA LEU A 106 -1.09 -8.80 -6.42
C LEU A 106 -0.36 -7.68 -7.15
N MET A 107 0.91 -7.51 -6.80
CA MET A 107 1.83 -6.62 -7.52
C MET A 107 3.19 -7.29 -7.72
N SER A 108 3.98 -6.76 -8.66
CA SER A 108 5.36 -7.20 -8.82
C SER A 108 6.20 -6.87 -7.59
N ARG A 109 7.15 -7.75 -7.26
CA ARG A 109 8.12 -7.47 -6.20
C ARG A 109 9.24 -6.60 -6.76
N VAL A 110 9.38 -5.39 -6.23
CA VAL A 110 10.53 -4.51 -6.52
C VAL A 110 11.65 -4.82 -5.54
N GLN A 111 12.80 -5.24 -6.07
CA GLN A 111 14.02 -5.40 -5.28
C GLN A 111 14.69 -4.04 -5.09
N GLY A 112 15.01 -3.69 -3.84
CA GLY A 112 15.57 -2.39 -3.53
C GLY A 112 15.96 -2.24 -2.07
N ARG A 113 16.31 -1.02 -1.69
CA ARG A 113 16.69 -0.64 -0.33
C ARG A 113 15.61 0.27 0.24
N VAL A 114 15.13 -0.04 1.43
CA VAL A 114 14.19 0.81 2.18
C VAL A 114 14.96 1.44 3.34
N PHE A 115 15.01 2.77 3.39
CA PHE A 115 15.65 3.50 4.47
C PHE A 115 14.58 3.97 5.45
N GLY A 116 14.55 3.37 6.64
CA GLY A 116 13.59 3.75 7.70
C GLY A 116 14.02 4.98 8.49
N ASP A 117 15.31 5.31 8.48
CA ASP A 117 15.87 6.47 9.16
C ASP A 117 16.19 7.59 8.16
N CYS A 118 15.53 8.74 8.33
CA CYS A 118 15.77 9.94 7.53
C CYS A 118 17.20 10.48 7.67
N ALA A 119 17.92 10.20 8.76
CA ALA A 119 19.32 10.59 8.89
C ALA A 119 20.27 9.84 7.93
N LEU A 120 19.80 8.75 7.31
CA LEU A 120 20.55 7.90 6.38
C LEU A 120 21.94 7.51 6.93
N PRO A 121 22.00 6.87 8.13
CA PRO A 121 23.26 6.46 8.72
C PRO A 121 24.02 5.51 7.79
N GLY A 122 25.34 5.68 7.71
CA GLY A 122 26.20 4.87 6.84
C GLY A 122 26.22 5.24 5.36
N VAL A 123 25.34 6.15 4.90
CA VAL A 123 25.42 6.75 3.55
C VAL A 123 26.37 7.95 3.61
N ASP A 124 27.27 8.15 2.65
CA ASP A 124 28.12 9.36 2.64
C ASP A 124 27.32 10.63 2.26
N PRO A 125 27.82 11.83 2.61
CA PRO A 125 27.09 13.08 2.40
C PRO A 125 26.67 13.35 0.95
N GLN A 126 27.49 12.95 -0.04
CA GLN A 126 27.19 13.18 -1.44
C GLN A 126 26.01 12.31 -1.89
N HIS A 127 26.01 11.02 -1.55
CA HIS A 127 24.88 10.15 -1.85
C HIS A 127 23.62 10.52 -1.08
N ARG A 128 23.71 10.95 0.19
CA ARG A 128 22.54 11.47 0.93
C ARG A 128 21.89 12.64 0.19
N ARG A 129 22.70 13.60 -0.27
CA ARG A 129 22.20 14.75 -1.04
C ARG A 129 21.46 14.29 -2.31
N GLN A 130 22.03 13.34 -3.05
CA GLN A 130 21.39 12.78 -4.25
C GLN A 130 20.06 12.08 -3.94
N MET A 131 20.00 11.30 -2.86
CA MET A 131 18.77 10.60 -2.43
C MET A 131 17.67 11.60 -2.07
N TYR A 132 17.99 12.67 -1.34
CA TYR A 132 17.03 13.72 -0.99
C TYR A 132 16.54 14.51 -2.21
N LEU A 133 17.42 14.81 -3.16
CA LEU A 133 17.02 15.45 -4.41
C LEU A 133 16.13 14.54 -5.26
N ALA A 134 16.47 13.25 -5.35
CA ALA A 134 15.64 12.27 -6.04
C ALA A 134 14.25 12.16 -5.39
N MET A 135 14.18 12.18 -4.05
CA MET A 135 12.90 12.19 -3.33
C MET A 135 12.07 13.44 -3.67
N ALA A 136 12.67 14.63 -3.66
CA ALA A 136 12.00 15.87 -4.03
C ALA A 136 11.52 15.86 -5.49
N GLU A 137 12.35 15.33 -6.40
CA GLU A 137 11.99 15.16 -7.81
C GLU A 137 10.80 14.21 -7.99
N MET A 138 10.77 13.08 -7.25
CA MET A 138 9.64 12.14 -7.31
C MET A 138 8.36 12.75 -6.78
N LEU A 139 8.41 13.53 -5.68
CA LEU A 139 7.25 14.26 -5.18
C LEU A 139 6.75 15.30 -6.19
N ALA A 140 7.66 16.02 -6.85
CA ALA A 140 7.30 16.96 -7.91
C ALA A 140 6.63 16.26 -9.10
N LYS A 141 7.16 15.11 -9.55
CA LYS A 141 6.54 14.29 -10.60
C LYS A 141 5.15 13.82 -10.19
N LEU A 142 4.98 13.35 -8.96
CA LEU A 142 3.68 12.92 -8.44
C LEU A 142 2.65 14.06 -8.44
N HIS A 143 3.04 15.27 -8.01
CA HIS A 143 2.15 16.44 -8.03
C HIS A 143 1.77 16.92 -9.43
N GLN A 144 2.54 16.55 -10.46
CA GLN A 144 2.29 16.91 -11.85
C GLN A 144 1.51 15.85 -12.64
N VAL A 145 1.21 14.70 -12.01
CA VAL A 145 0.41 13.66 -12.66
C VAL A 145 -0.98 14.21 -13.00
N ASP A 146 -1.36 14.11 -14.28
CA ASP A 146 -2.76 14.29 -14.70
C ASP A 146 -3.60 13.11 -14.17
N TRP A 147 -3.98 13.20 -12.90
CA TRP A 147 -4.73 12.15 -12.21
C TRP A 147 -6.15 12.03 -12.78
N GLN A 148 -6.73 13.12 -13.29
CA GLN A 148 -8.07 13.10 -13.90
C GLN A 148 -8.06 12.31 -15.21
N GLY A 149 -7.13 12.62 -16.12
CA GLY A 149 -6.94 11.89 -17.37
C GLY A 149 -6.56 10.42 -17.17
N ARG A 150 -6.10 10.06 -15.96
CA ARG A 150 -5.74 8.69 -15.56
C ARG A 150 -6.86 7.99 -14.78
N GLY A 151 -8.09 8.48 -14.88
CA GLY A 151 -9.28 7.82 -14.33
C GLY A 151 -9.42 7.92 -12.80
N LEU A 152 -8.79 8.93 -12.17
CA LEU A 152 -8.93 9.21 -10.74
C LEU A 152 -9.84 10.42 -10.45
N GLY A 153 -10.63 10.88 -11.43
CA GLY A 153 -11.52 12.05 -11.30
C GLY A 153 -12.47 12.01 -10.09
N ASP A 154 -12.96 10.82 -9.75
CA ASP A 154 -13.87 10.48 -8.65
C ASP A 154 -13.16 9.88 -7.43
N TYR A 155 -11.82 9.80 -7.44
CA TYR A 155 -11.05 9.13 -6.38
C TYR A 155 -11.15 9.84 -5.01
N GLY A 156 -11.41 11.15 -5.02
CA GLY A 156 -11.54 11.95 -3.82
C GLY A 156 -12.24 13.28 -4.08
N ARG A 157 -12.45 14.03 -3.01
CA ARG A 157 -13.12 15.34 -3.09
C ARG A 157 -12.11 16.44 -3.41
N ALA A 158 -12.23 17.02 -4.60
CA ALA A 158 -11.46 18.19 -5.03
C ALA A 158 -11.95 19.50 -4.39
N GLY A 159 -11.11 20.55 -4.43
CA GLY A 159 -11.39 21.88 -3.86
C GLY A 159 -11.33 21.91 -2.33
N ASP A 160 -11.23 23.10 -1.73
CA ASP A 160 -11.38 23.35 -0.27
C ASP A 160 -10.60 22.39 0.66
N TYR A 161 -9.46 21.85 0.22
CA TYR A 161 -8.73 20.81 0.95
C TYR A 161 -8.36 21.27 2.36
N PHE A 162 -7.78 22.47 2.47
CA PHE A 162 -7.32 23.00 3.76
C PHE A 162 -8.47 23.18 4.75
N ALA A 163 -9.57 23.84 4.38
CA ALA A 163 -10.67 24.06 5.33
C ALA A 163 -11.33 22.74 5.77
N ARG A 164 -11.44 21.75 4.87
CA ARG A 164 -11.92 20.41 5.24
C ARG A 164 -10.98 19.71 6.20
N GLN A 165 -9.66 19.78 5.97
CA GLN A 165 -8.68 19.14 6.83
C GLN A 165 -8.65 19.81 8.20
N VAL A 166 -8.63 21.14 8.27
CA VAL A 166 -8.73 21.89 9.55
C VAL A 166 -9.98 21.45 10.30
N ARG A 167 -11.16 21.50 9.67
CA ARG A 167 -12.42 21.07 10.28
C ARG A 167 -12.37 19.63 10.80
N ARG A 168 -11.83 18.69 10.00
CA ARG A 168 -11.70 17.28 10.37
C ARG A 168 -10.80 17.09 11.58
N TRP A 169 -9.61 17.70 11.56
CA TRP A 169 -8.64 17.57 12.64
C TRP A 169 -9.12 18.26 13.92
N THR A 170 -9.77 19.42 13.83
CA THR A 170 -10.40 20.08 14.98
C THR A 170 -11.49 19.20 15.61
N GLN A 171 -12.35 18.57 14.80
CA GLN A 171 -13.37 17.65 15.31
C GLN A 171 -12.75 16.41 15.97
N GLN A 172 -11.72 15.81 15.36
CA GLN A 172 -11.02 14.67 15.94
C GLN A 172 -10.34 15.05 17.26
N TRP A 173 -9.67 16.21 17.31
CA TRP A 173 -9.07 16.73 18.54
C TRP A 173 -10.10 16.88 19.66
N ALA A 174 -11.26 17.50 19.37
CA ALA A 174 -12.32 17.66 20.36
C ALA A 174 -12.84 16.32 20.91
N GLN A 175 -12.87 15.28 20.08
CA GLN A 175 -13.32 13.93 20.46
C GLN A 175 -12.27 13.13 21.24
N SER A 176 -10.98 13.43 21.07
CA SER A 176 -9.87 12.69 21.68
C SER A 176 -9.09 13.51 22.70
N ARG A 177 -9.54 14.72 23.05
CA ARG A 177 -8.83 15.63 23.95
C ARG A 177 -8.74 15.01 25.35
N VAL A 178 -7.52 14.75 25.79
CA VAL A 178 -7.22 14.24 27.14
C VAL A 178 -6.71 15.33 28.08
N HIS A 179 -6.23 16.45 27.55
CA HIS A 179 -5.82 17.64 28.30
C HIS A 179 -5.89 18.89 27.42
N ASP A 180 -5.78 20.06 28.05
CA ASP A 180 -5.88 21.34 27.35
C ASP A 180 -4.61 21.70 26.57
N VAL A 181 -4.78 22.07 25.30
CA VAL A 181 -3.69 22.56 24.43
C VAL A 181 -4.16 23.82 23.69
N PRO A 182 -4.01 25.02 24.31
CA PRO A 182 -4.52 26.28 23.75
C PRO A 182 -3.93 26.68 22.38
N GLN A 183 -2.82 26.09 21.98
CA GLN A 183 -2.21 26.28 20.66
C GLN A 183 -3.06 25.63 19.56
N ILE A 184 -3.63 24.45 19.81
CA ILE A 184 -4.48 23.75 18.85
C ILE A 184 -5.81 24.50 18.71
N ASP A 185 -6.36 25.00 19.82
CA ASP A 185 -7.61 25.78 19.82
C ASP A 185 -7.47 27.10 19.02
N ARG A 186 -6.26 27.66 18.90
CA ARG A 186 -5.97 28.85 18.06
C ARG A 186 -5.87 28.56 16.56
N LEU A 187 -5.70 27.30 16.16
CA LEU A 187 -5.61 26.88 14.75
C LEU A 187 -6.98 26.53 14.16
N ALA A 188 -8.01 26.39 15.00
CA ALA A 188 -9.34 25.91 14.66
C ALA A 188 -10.23 26.98 13.99
#